data_AF-A0A1E7JDB5-F1
#
_entry.id   AF-A0A1E7JDB5-F1
#
_cell.length_a   1.000
_cell.length_b   1.000
_cell.length_c   1.000
_cell.angle_alpha   90.00
_cell.angle_beta   90.00
_cell.angle_gamma   90.00
#
_symmetry.space_group_name_H-M   'P 1'
#
loop_
_entity.id
_entity.type
_entity.pdbx_description
1 polymer ?
#
loop_
_entity_poly.entity_id
_entity_poly.type
_entity_poly.pdbx_seq_one_letter_code
_entity_poly.pdbx_strand_id
1 'polypeptide(L)'
;MSGLNAQTEKLLSISVEQYRELLQHAEKLLQTLDNCNYSEIPGHADKLQRLQNAASRQDKMLLPLFRDDPPAWEENTLYRKRQQFIKSILKLNKLLMPKIRGTMAVTTSELNKLRGGRTALAGYTSHSTTHRGVRGVG
;
A
#
# COMPACT_ATOMS: atom_id res chain seq x y z
N MET A 1 -13.05 5.99 -40.72
CA MET A 1 -12.20 5.73 -39.54
C MET A 1 -11.55 7.04 -39.14
N SER A 2 -12.15 7.77 -38.21
CA SER A 2 -11.56 9.00 -37.67
C SER A 2 -10.41 8.58 -36.77
N GLY A 3 -9.19 8.59 -37.32
CA GLY A 3 -7.99 8.31 -36.55
C GLY A 3 -7.92 9.25 -35.35
N LEU A 4 -7.65 8.69 -34.18
CA LEU A 4 -7.41 9.49 -32.99
C LEU A 4 -6.30 10.52 -33.28
N ASN A 5 -6.51 11.77 -32.86
CA ASN A 5 -5.48 12.78 -32.96
C ASN A 5 -4.18 12.26 -32.29
N ALA A 6 -3.05 12.42 -32.96
CA ALA A 6 -1.73 12.01 -32.49
C ALA A 6 -1.42 12.47 -31.05
N GLN A 7 -1.93 13.63 -30.65
CA GLN A 7 -1.79 14.11 -29.28
C GLN A 7 -2.53 13.21 -28.27
N THR A 8 -3.73 12.75 -28.60
CA THR A 8 -4.52 11.86 -27.74
C THR A 8 -3.90 10.48 -27.64
N GLU A 9 -3.37 9.97 -28.75
CA GLU A 9 -2.64 8.70 -28.78
C GLU A 9 -1.37 8.76 -27.91
N LYS A 10 -0.63 9.86 -27.96
CA LYS A 10 0.51 10.13 -27.08
C LYS A 10 0.10 10.15 -25.60
N LEU A 11 -1.00 10.84 -25.26
CA LEU A 11 -1.51 10.90 -23.89
C LEU A 11 -1.94 9.51 -23.38
N LEU A 12 -2.57 8.71 -24.24
CA LEU A 12 -2.96 7.33 -23.93
C LEU A 12 -1.74 6.43 -23.71
N SER A 13 -0.73 6.51 -24.58
CA SER A 13 0.50 5.74 -24.46
C SER A 13 1.21 6.02 -23.12
N ILE A 14 1.33 7.29 -22.74
CA ILE A 14 1.87 7.69 -21.43
C ILE A 14 1.05 7.10 -20.28
N SER A 15 -0.28 7.17 -20.37
CA SER A 15 -1.16 6.61 -19.33
C SER A 15 -1.02 5.09 -19.21
N VAL A 16 -0.93 4.36 -20.33
CA VAL A 16 -0.69 2.91 -20.35
C VAL A 16 0.61 2.58 -19.61
N GLU A 17 1.68 3.32 -19.89
CA GLU A 17 2.97 3.09 -19.27
C GLU A 17 2.95 3.37 -17.76
N GLN A 18 2.32 4.47 -17.35
CA GLN A 18 2.13 4.79 -15.92
C GLN A 18 1.39 3.68 -15.17
N TYR A 19 0.32 3.13 -15.75
CA TYR A 19 -0.42 2.04 -15.13
C TYR A 19 0.35 0.70 -15.16
N ARG A 20 1.19 0.47 -16.17
CA ARG A 20 2.11 -0.67 -16.21
C ARG A 20 3.12 -0.60 -15.06
N GLU A 21 3.78 0.55 -14.89
CA GLU A 21 4.74 0.76 -13.80
C GLU A 21 4.08 0.63 -12.42
N LEU A 22 2.87 1.18 -12.26
CA LEU A 22 2.12 1.09 -11.01
C LEU A 22 1.81 -0.38 -10.67
N LEU A 23 1.34 -1.16 -11.64
CA LEU A 23 1.10 -2.60 -11.45
C LEU A 23 2.37 -3.33 -11.02
N GLN A 24 3.49 -3.12 -11.71
CA GLN A 24 4.77 -3.75 -11.38
C GLN A 24 5.24 -3.40 -9.96
N HIS A 25 5.09 -2.14 -9.53
CA HIS A 25 5.46 -1.75 -8.18
C HIS A 25 4.52 -2.30 -7.12
N ALA A 26 3.24 -2.47 -7.43
CA ALA A 26 2.27 -3.07 -6.54
C ALA A 26 2.52 -4.58 -6.37
N GLU A 27 2.88 -5.28 -7.45
CA GLU A 27 3.32 -6.68 -7.41
C GLU A 27 4.60 -6.86 -6.57
N LYS A 28 5.59 -5.97 -6.75
CA LYS A 28 6.79 -5.96 -5.91
C LYS A 28 6.46 -5.76 -4.43
N LEU A 29 5.56 -4.82 -4.10
CA LEU A 29 5.14 -4.62 -2.71
C LEU A 29 4.48 -5.87 -2.13
N LEU A 30 3.65 -6.57 -2.91
CA LEU A 30 3.06 -7.84 -2.48
C LEU A 30 4.13 -8.89 -2.20
N GLN A 31 5.12 -9.01 -3.08
CA GLN A 31 6.24 -9.93 -2.90
C GLN A 31 7.11 -9.57 -1.68
N THR A 32 7.38 -8.29 -1.45
CA THR A 32 8.11 -7.80 -0.26
C THR A 32 7.36 -8.15 1.03
N LEU A 33 6.03 -8.01 1.03
CA LEU A 33 5.18 -8.43 2.15
C LEU A 33 5.23 -9.94 2.38
N ASP A 34 5.17 -10.74 1.31
CA ASP A 34 5.24 -12.21 1.39
C ASP A 34 6.61 -12.70 1.87
N ASN A 35 7.68 -11.99 1.50
CA ASN A 35 9.05 -12.28 1.93
C ASN A 35 9.40 -11.69 3.30
N CYS A 36 8.46 -11.04 3.99
CA CYS A 36 8.68 -10.38 5.28
C CYS A 36 9.82 -9.34 5.29
N ASN A 37 10.15 -8.74 4.14
CA ASN A 37 11.22 -7.75 4.04
C ASN A 37 10.69 -6.33 4.31
N TYR A 38 10.22 -6.11 5.54
CA TYR A 38 9.45 -4.92 5.91
C TYR A 38 10.24 -3.59 5.82
N SER A 39 11.57 -3.64 5.76
CA SER A 39 12.43 -2.45 5.62
C SER A 39 12.28 -1.75 4.27
N GLU A 40 11.89 -2.47 3.21
CA GLU A 40 11.75 -1.92 1.86
C GLU A 40 10.35 -1.33 1.59
N ILE A 41 9.36 -1.64 2.43
CA ILE A 41 7.96 -1.24 2.25
C ILE A 41 7.78 0.28 2.13
N PRO A 42 8.40 1.14 2.98
CA PRO A 42 8.25 2.58 2.86
C PRO A 42 8.68 3.10 1.48
N GLY A 43 9.79 2.58 0.94
CA GLY A 43 10.28 2.97 -0.39
C GLY A 43 9.32 2.58 -1.51
N HIS A 44 8.72 1.39 -1.42
CA HIS A 44 7.68 0.95 -2.36
C HIS A 44 6.41 1.79 -2.26
N ALA A 45 5.97 2.13 -1.05
CA ALA A 45 4.79 2.96 -0.80
C ALA A 45 4.97 4.38 -1.37
N ASP A 46 6.11 5.02 -1.11
CA ASP A 46 6.43 6.35 -1.64
C ASP A 46 6.45 6.36 -3.17
N LYS A 47 7.07 5.35 -3.79
CA LYS A 47 7.11 5.22 -5.25
C LYS A 47 5.70 5.05 -5.83
N LEU A 48 4.87 4.18 -5.22
CA LEU A 48 3.48 3.98 -5.63
C LEU A 48 2.66 5.27 -5.51
N GLN A 49 2.83 6.04 -4.43
CA GLN A 49 2.14 7.31 -4.26
C GLN A 49 2.53 8.32 -5.36
N ARG A 50 3.82 8.41 -5.69
CA ARG A 50 4.29 9.29 -6.79
C ARG A 50 3.72 8.87 -8.14
N LEU A 51 3.70 7.57 -8.44
CA LEU A 51 3.12 7.02 -9.68
C LEU A 51 1.62 7.29 -9.77
N GLN A 52 0.87 7.06 -8.68
CA GLN A 52 -0.57 7.35 -8.62
C GLN A 52 -0.87 8.84 -8.83
N ASN A 53 -0.06 9.72 -8.24
CA ASN A 53 -0.22 11.16 -8.43
C ASN A 53 0.04 11.56 -9.89
N ALA A 54 1.03 10.95 -10.55
CA ALA A 54 1.31 11.18 -11.96
C ALA A 54 0.18 10.68 -12.87
N ALA A 55 -0.27 9.44 -12.66
CA ALA A 55 -1.40 8.85 -13.37
C ALA A 55 -2.69 9.67 -13.18
N SER A 56 -2.97 10.13 -11.96
CA SER A 56 -4.15 10.95 -11.67
C SER A 56 -4.14 12.29 -12.42
N ARG A 57 -2.97 12.92 -12.59
CA ARG A 57 -2.86 14.14 -13.42
C ARG A 57 -3.14 13.85 -14.88
N GLN A 58 -2.59 12.75 -15.40
CA GLN A 58 -2.81 12.32 -16.77
C GLN A 58 -4.28 12.00 -17.05
N ASP A 59 -4.95 11.33 -16.10
CA ASP A 59 -6.35 10.96 -16.23
C ASP A 59 -7.28 12.17 -16.25
N LYS A 60 -6.96 13.23 -15.49
CA LYS A 60 -7.70 14.50 -15.58
C LYS A 60 -7.67 15.11 -16.99
N MET A 61 -6.60 14.88 -17.74
CA MET A 61 -6.48 15.35 -19.13
C MET A 61 -7.20 14.44 -20.12
N LEU A 62 -7.22 13.12 -19.85
CA LEU A 62 -7.82 12.12 -20.74
C LEU A 62 -9.34 11.97 -20.56
N LEU A 63 -9.86 12.11 -19.33
CA LEU A 63 -11.27 11.88 -19.00
C LEU A 63 -12.25 12.72 -19.84
N PRO A 64 -12.00 14.01 -20.12
CA PRO A 64 -12.88 14.79 -21.01
C PRO A 64 -12.94 14.21 -22.42
N LEU A 65 -11.82 13.70 -22.94
CA LEU A 65 -11.72 13.15 -24.30
C LEU A 65 -12.53 11.85 -24.47
N PHE A 66 -12.77 11.12 -23.38
CA PHE A 66 -13.53 9.87 -23.41
C PHE A 66 -15.05 10.06 -23.43
N ARG A 67 -15.55 11.28 -23.21
CA ARG A 67 -17.00 11.53 -23.08
C ARG A 67 -17.74 11.52 -24.42
N ASP A 68 -17.07 11.89 -25.49
CA ASP A 68 -17.76 12.24 -26.74
C ASP A 68 -18.09 11.02 -27.62
N ASP A 69 -17.38 9.91 -27.50
CA ASP A 69 -17.61 8.69 -28.30
C ASP A 69 -17.15 7.40 -27.60
N PRO A 70 -17.89 6.89 -26.60
CA PRO A 70 -17.52 5.69 -25.85
C PRO A 70 -17.23 4.44 -26.70
N PRO A 71 -18.03 4.10 -27.74
CA PRO A 71 -17.77 2.94 -28.60
C PRO A 71 -16.40 3.00 -29.31
N ALA A 72 -15.99 4.17 -29.80
CA ALA A 72 -14.69 4.31 -30.47
C ALA A 72 -13.50 4.03 -29.54
N TRP A 73 -13.63 4.36 -28.24
CA TRP A 73 -12.60 4.06 -27.24
C TRP A 73 -12.55 2.59 -26.89
N GLU A 74 -13.70 1.91 -26.88
CA GLU A 74 -13.75 0.48 -26.62
C GLU A 74 -13.05 -0.32 -27.70
N GLU A 75 -12.93 0.16 -28.94
CA GLU A 75 -12.15 -0.49 -30.00
C GLU A 75 -10.65 -0.16 -29.94
N ASN A 76 -10.26 0.90 -29.24
CA ASN A 76 -8.88 1.33 -29.17
C ASN A 76 -8.00 0.41 -28.29
N THR A 77 -6.93 -0.13 -28.89
CA THR A 77 -6.01 -1.06 -28.23
C THR A 77 -5.31 -0.47 -27.00
N LEU A 78 -4.89 0.80 -27.04
CA LEU A 78 -4.22 1.45 -25.90
C LEU A 78 -5.19 1.65 -24.74
N TYR A 79 -6.42 2.09 -25.04
CA TYR A 79 -7.47 2.23 -24.06
C TYR A 79 -7.80 0.89 -23.39
N ARG A 80 -7.96 -0.19 -24.16
CA ARG A 80 -8.14 -1.55 -23.63
C ARG A 80 -7.00 -1.98 -22.71
N LYS A 81 -5.74 -1.79 -23.13
CA LYS A 81 -4.56 -2.10 -22.31
C LYS A 81 -4.54 -1.32 -21.00
N ARG A 82 -4.83 -0.02 -21.04
CA ARG A 82 -4.97 0.84 -19.85
C ARG A 82 -6.01 0.27 -18.89
N GLN A 83 -7.20 -0.06 -19.40
CA GLN A 83 -8.27 -0.64 -18.59
C GLN A 83 -7.89 -1.99 -17.99
N GLN A 84 -7.15 -2.81 -18.72
CA GLN A 84 -6.63 -4.08 -18.21
C GLN A 84 -5.69 -3.86 -17.01
N PHE A 85 -4.73 -2.94 -17.11
CA PHE A 85 -3.83 -2.63 -16.00
C PHE A 85 -4.58 -2.08 -14.78
N ILE A 86 -5.52 -1.15 -14.98
CA ILE A 86 -6.37 -0.63 -13.89
C ILE A 86 -7.11 -1.77 -13.18
N LYS A 87 -7.75 -2.67 -13.95
CA LYS A 87 -8.46 -3.83 -13.38
C LYS A 87 -7.52 -4.73 -12.58
N SER A 88 -6.30 -4.97 -13.07
CA SER A 88 -5.29 -5.77 -12.36
C SER A 88 -4.85 -5.10 -11.05
N ILE A 89 -4.58 -3.79 -11.06
CA ILE A 89 -4.24 -3.02 -9.86
C ILE A 89 -5.37 -3.09 -8.83
N LEU A 90 -6.62 -2.91 -9.24
CA LEU A 90 -7.78 -3.01 -8.35
C LEU A 90 -7.91 -4.39 -7.72
N LYS A 91 -7.66 -5.46 -8.48
CA LYS A 91 -7.61 -6.83 -7.96
C LYS A 91 -6.48 -6.99 -6.94
N LEU A 92 -5.29 -6.47 -7.25
CA LEU A 92 -4.12 -6.61 -6.38
C LEU A 92 -4.28 -5.82 -5.08
N ASN A 93 -4.90 -4.64 -5.12
CA ASN A 93 -5.24 -3.87 -3.91
C ASN A 93 -6.20 -4.61 -2.97
N LYS A 94 -7.12 -5.42 -3.51
CA LYS A 94 -7.99 -6.28 -2.67
C LYS A 94 -7.20 -7.35 -1.91
N LEU A 95 -6.03 -7.76 -2.41
CA LEU A 95 -5.14 -8.73 -1.76
C LEU A 95 -4.16 -8.07 -0.78
N LEU A 96 -3.62 -6.89 -1.15
CA LEU A 96 -2.66 -6.15 -0.32
C LEU A 96 -3.28 -5.66 0.99
N MET A 97 -4.50 -5.11 0.95
CA MET A 97 -5.10 -4.49 2.14
C MET A 97 -5.32 -5.46 3.31
N PRO A 98 -5.86 -6.68 3.10
CA PRO A 98 -5.95 -7.69 4.15
C PRO A 98 -4.58 -8.08 4.73
N LYS A 99 -3.55 -8.26 3.87
CA LYS A 99 -2.20 -8.62 4.31
C LYS A 99 -1.59 -7.54 5.20
N ILE A 100 -1.66 -6.27 4.78
CA ILE A 100 -1.18 -5.13 5.56
C ILE A 100 -1.87 -5.08 6.94
N ARG A 101 -3.21 -5.24 6.98
CA ARG A 101 -3.96 -5.27 8.24
C ARG A 101 -3.55 -6.44 9.14
N GLY A 102 -3.33 -7.62 8.56
CA GLY A 102 -2.85 -8.80 9.27
C GLY A 102 -1.48 -8.55 9.91
N THR A 103 -0.51 -8.06 9.14
CA THR A 103 0.83 -7.73 9.65
C THR A 103 0.77 -6.71 10.78
N MET A 104 -0.03 -5.64 10.65
CA MET A 104 -0.20 -4.64 11.71
C MET A 104 -0.81 -5.24 12.99
N ALA A 105 -1.78 -6.15 12.87
CA ALA A 105 -2.40 -6.79 14.02
C ALA A 105 -1.41 -7.67 14.79
N VAL A 106 -0.56 -8.42 14.06
CA VAL A 106 0.50 -9.25 14.65
C VAL A 106 1.53 -8.36 15.36
N THR A 107 2.09 -7.34 14.69
CA THR A 107 3.07 -6.43 15.31
C THR A 107 2.48 -5.70 16.53
N THR A 108 1.22 -5.27 16.46
CA THR A 108 0.56 -4.64 17.62
C THR A 108 0.40 -5.62 18.78
N SER A 109 0.04 -6.88 18.50
CA SER A 109 -0.05 -7.94 19.52
C SER A 109 1.31 -8.21 20.16
N GLU A 110 2.37 -8.31 19.37
CA GLU A 110 3.74 -8.51 19.85
C GLU A 110 4.24 -7.33 20.71
N LEU A 111 4.01 -6.09 20.27
CA LEU A 111 4.34 -4.90 21.07
C LEU A 111 3.59 -4.87 22.39
N ASN A 112 2.31 -5.25 22.40
CA ASN A 112 1.51 -5.33 23.62
C ASN A 112 1.99 -6.46 24.56
N LYS A 113 2.38 -7.63 24.02
CA LYS A 113 2.99 -8.71 24.81
C LYS A 113 4.33 -8.31 25.42
N LEU A 114 5.18 -7.61 24.66
CA LEU A 114 6.46 -7.09 25.18
C LEU A 114 6.26 -6.06 26.30
N ARG A 115 5.27 -5.17 26.15
CA ARG A 115 4.89 -4.21 27.20
C ARG A 115 4.35 -4.94 28.45
N GLY A 116 3.43 -5.88 28.27
CA GLY A 116 2.87 -6.68 29.36
C GLY A 116 3.92 -7.52 30.09
N GLY A 117 4.87 -8.11 29.36
CA GLY A 117 6.00 -8.86 29.93
C GLY A 117 6.97 -7.97 30.72
N ARG A 118 7.25 -6.75 30.24
CA ARG A 118 8.03 -5.76 30.99
C ARG A 118 7.33 -5.30 32.27
N THR A 119 6.01 -5.09 32.23
CA THR A 119 5.21 -4.76 33.41
C THR A 119 5.15 -5.92 34.40
N ALA A 120 5.03 -7.16 33.93
CA ALA A 120 5.07 -8.35 34.78
C ALA A 120 6.42 -8.51 35.49
N LEU A 121 7.54 -8.34 34.77
CA LEU A 121 8.88 -8.39 35.35
C LEU A 121 9.14 -7.26 36.37
N ALA A 122 8.61 -6.06 36.13
CA ALA A 122 8.69 -4.95 37.08
C ALA A 122 7.85 -5.16 38.36
N GLY A 123 6.78 -5.96 38.28
CA GLY A 123 5.96 -6.33 39.45
C GLY A 123 6.65 -7.33 40.39
N TYR A 124 7.49 -8.23 39.85
CA TYR A 124 8.20 -9.25 40.64
C TYR A 124 9.42 -8.71 41.40
N THR A 125 10.05 -7.61 40.96
CA THR A 125 11.21 -7.02 41.65
C THR A 125 10.85 -6.09 42.81
N SER A 126 9.58 -5.69 42.94
CA SER A 126 9.13 -4.75 44.00
C SER A 126 8.54 -5.44 45.25
N HIS A 127 8.52 -6.78 45.31
CA HIS A 127 7.88 -7.52 46.41
C HIS A 127 8.86 -8.40 47.24
N SER A 128 10.12 -7.99 47.37
CA SER A 128 11.06 -8.67 48.29
C SER A 128 11.88 -7.71 49.14
N THR A 129 11.23 -6.89 49.97
CA THR A 129 11.83 -6.32 51.21
C THR A 129 10.72 -5.74 52.09
N THR A 130 9.96 -6.62 52.73
CA THR A 130 9.20 -6.23 53.94
C THR A 130 9.44 -7.28 55.00
N HIS A 131 10.62 -7.25 55.60
CA HIS A 131 10.87 -7.91 56.87
C HIS A 131 10.84 -6.86 57.99
N ARG A 132 9.64 -6.72 58.55
CA ARG A 132 9.36 -6.75 60.00
C ARG A 132 10.15 -5.77 60.87
N GLY A 133 9.49 -4.67 61.23
CA GLY A 133 9.88 -3.85 62.38
C GLY A 133 9.93 -4.68 63.66
N VAL A 134 10.95 -4.42 64.47
CA VAL A 134 11.02 -4.87 65.86
C VAL A 134 11.31 -3.63 66.72
N ARG A 135 10.37 -3.39 67.64
CA ARG A 135 10.41 -2.49 68.79
C ARG A 135 11.72 -2.61 69.59
N GLY A 136 12.22 -1.49 70.11
CA GLY A 136 13.22 -1.47 71.18
C GLY A 136 13.23 -0.13 71.90
N VAL A 137 12.60 -0.09 73.07
CA VAL A 137 12.70 0.96 74.10
C VAL A 137 13.98 0.75 74.91
N GLY A 138 14.61 1.84 75.36
CA GLY A 138 15.76 1.85 76.27
C GLY A 138 16.50 3.17 76.21
#